data_AF-A0A7U6KHE1-F1
#
_entry.id   AF-A0A7U6KHE1-F1
#
_cell.length_a   1.000
_cell.length_b   1.000
_cell.length_c   1.000
_cell.angle_alpha   90.00
_cell.angle_beta   90.00
_cell.angle_gamma   90.00
#
_symmetry.space_group_name_H-M   'P 1'
#
loop_
_entity.id
_entity.type
_entity.pdbx_description
1 polymer ?
#
loop_
_entity_poly.entity_id
_entity_poly.type
_entity_poly.pdbx_seq_one_letter_code
_entity_poly.pdbx_strand_id
1 'polypeptide(L)' 'MIDSADIKNYLICGAIREKEIIYPNHVWGYGIFNINSVFQYLATLQ' A
#
# COMPACT_ATOMS: atom_id res chain seq x y z
N MET A 1 12.13 -4.35 15.11
CA MET A 1 11.99 -2.88 15.21
C MET A 1 11.37 -2.44 13.90
N ILE A 2 10.27 -1.69 13.91
CA ILE A 2 9.65 -1.18 12.69
C ILE A 2 10.50 -0.02 12.18
N ASP A 3 10.88 -0.04 10.91
CA ASP A 3 11.61 1.04 10.27
C ASP A 3 10.86 1.64 9.06
N SER A 4 11.50 2.60 8.40
CA SER A 4 10.89 3.29 7.24
C SER A 4 10.58 2.36 6.06
N ALA A 5 11.31 1.25 5.89
CA ALA A 5 11.06 0.28 4.83
C ALA A 5 9.81 -0.56 5.16
N ASP A 6 9.64 -0.94 6.43
CA ASP A 6 8.42 -1.61 6.90
C ASP A 6 7.19 -0.72 6.69
N ILE A 7 7.27 0.56 7.10
CA ILE A 7 6.19 1.53 6.91
C ILE A 7 5.85 1.66 5.43
N LYS A 8 6.86 1.80 4.55
CA LYS A 8 6.64 1.87 3.09
C LYS A 8 5.89 0.64 2.57
N ASN A 9 6.25 -0.55 3.02
CA ASN A 9 5.60 -1.79 2.58
C ASN A 9 4.13 -1.83 3.00
N TYR A 10 3.80 -1.41 4.23
CA TYR A 10 2.40 -1.32 4.66
C TYR A 10 1.60 -0.33 3.82
N LEU A 11 2.17 0.83 3.48
CA LEU A 11 1.55 1.80 2.60
C LEU A 11 1.31 1.23 1.19
N ILE A 12 2.24 0.43 0.66
CA ILE A 12 2.10 -0.25 -0.65
C ILE A 12 1.02 -1.33 -0.62
N CYS A 13 0.92 -2.09 0.47
CA CYS A 13 -0.09 -3.14 0.64
C CYS A 13 -1.51 -2.55 0.71
N GLY A 14 -1.68 -1.44 1.41
CA GLY A 14 -2.96 -0.75 1.52
C GLY A 14 -3.34 0.14 0.32
N ALA A 15 -2.47 0.28 -0.69
CA ALA A 15 -2.76 1.12 -1.84
C ALA A 15 -3.85 0.52 -2.74
N ILE A 16 -4.81 1.34 -3.17
CA ILE A 16 -5.85 0.96 -4.14
C ILE A 16 -5.23 0.94 -5.55
N ARG A 17 -5.55 -0.10 -6.32
CA ARG A 17 -5.13 -0.25 -7.72
C ARG A 17 -6.36 -0.32 -8.63
N GLU A 18 -6.43 0.60 -9.58
CA GLU A 18 -7.44 0.57 -10.64
C GLU A 18 -7.12 -0.54 -11.64
N LYS A 19 -8.14 -1.25 -12.13
CA LYS A 19 -7.96 -2.47 -12.94
C LYS A 19 -7.31 -2.19 -14.30
N GLU A 20 -7.52 -0.98 -14.82
CA GLU A 20 -7.08 -0.54 -16.14
C GLU A 20 -5.65 -0.01 -16.13
N ILE A 21 -5.02 0.13 -14.95
CA ILE A 21 -3.67 0.67 -14.78
C ILE A 21 -2.72 -0.46 -14.35
N ILE A 22 -1.57 -0.55 -15.03
CA ILE A 22 -0.50 -1.47 -14.64
C ILE A 22 0.35 -0.81 -13.55
N TYR A 23 0.44 -1.47 -12.39
CA TYR A 23 1.27 -1.04 -11.26
C TYR A 23 2.44 -2.03 -11.04
N PRO A 24 3.59 -1.57 -10.50
CA PRO A 24 3.90 -0.17 -10.24
C PRO A 24 4.23 0.59 -11.54
N ASN A 25 4.04 1.90 -11.54
CA ASN A 25 4.45 2.77 -12.66
C ASN A 25 4.94 4.14 -12.17
N HIS A 26 5.53 4.93 -13.07
CA HIS A 26 6.14 6.22 -12.73
C HIS A 26 5.14 7.37 -12.50
N VAL A 27 3.87 7.18 -12.85
CA VAL A 27 2.81 8.18 -12.66
C VAL A 27 2.09 7.99 -11.33
N TRP A 28 1.74 6.76 -11.00
CA TRP A 28 0.91 6.40 -9.84
C TRP A 28 1.67 5.65 -8.75
N GLY A 29 2.95 5.36 -8.94
CA GLY A 29 3.72 4.54 -8.01
C GLY A 29 3.07 3.16 -7.85
N TYR A 30 2.68 2.84 -6.62
CA TYR A 30 2.07 1.55 -6.27
C TYR A 30 0.54 1.55 -6.22
N GLY A 31 -0.10 2.71 -6.40
CA GLY A 31 -1.53 2.88 -6.25
C GLY A 31 -1.92 4.14 -5.49
N ILE A 32 -3.21 4.34 -5.34
CA ILE A 32 -3.78 5.47 -4.59
C ILE A 32 -3.65 5.16 -3.10
N PHE A 33 -3.09 6.11 -2.34
CA PHE A 33 -2.96 5.97 -0.90
C PHE A 33 -4.32 5.82 -0.21
N ASN A 34 -4.47 4.77 0.61
CA ASN A 34 -5.66 4.54 1.42
C ASN A 34 -5.28 4.04 2.82
N ILE A 35 -5.30 4.95 3.79
CA ILE A 35 -4.92 4.66 5.17
C ILE A 35 -5.85 3.63 5.85
N ASN A 36 -7.13 3.57 5.49
CA ASN A 36 -8.05 2.60 6.05
C ASN A 36 -7.67 1.17 5.63
N SER A 37 -7.33 0.97 4.35
CA SER A 37 -6.85 -0.31 3.85
C SER A 37 -5.51 -0.71 4.45
N VAL A 38 -4.62 0.25 4.75
CA VAL A 38 -3.37 -0.01 5.49
C VAL A 38 -3.67 -0.57 6.88
N PHE A 39 -4.55 0.07 7.65
CA PHE A 39 -4.91 -0.42 8.99
C PHE A 39 -5.70 -1.73 8.96
N GLN A 40 -6.55 -1.95 7.95
CA GLN A 40 -7.21 -3.24 7.74
C GLN A 40 -6.18 -4.34 7.47
N TYR A 41 -5.20 -4.10 6.60
CA TYR A 41 -4.12 -5.04 6.35
C TYR A 41 -3.33 -5.36 7.62
N LEU A 42 -2.96 -4.34 8.40
CA LEU A 42 -2.28 -4.51 9.68
C LEU A 42 -3.12 -5.30 10.71
N ALA A 43 -4.44 -5.07 10.76
CA ALA A 43 -5.33 -5.79 11.65
C ALA A 43 -5.51 -7.28 11.26
N THR A 44 -5.25 -7.64 10.01
CA THR A 44 -5.28 -9.04 9.53
C THR A 44 -3.96 -9.78 9.70
N LEU A 45 -2.85 -9.09 9.99
CA LEU A 45 -1.60 -9.70 10.37
C LEU A 45 -1.71 -10.12 11.85
N GLN A 46 -2.09 -11.38 12.10
CA GLN A 46 -2.09 -11.97 13.45
C GLN A 46 -0.68 -12.02 14.06
#